data_AF-A0A537KCM6-F1
#
_entry.id   AF-A0A537KCM6-F1
#
_cell.length_a   1.000
_cell.length_b   1.000
_cell.length_c   1.000
_cell.angle_alpha   90.00
_cell.angle_beta   90.00
_cell.angle_gamma   90.00
#
_symmetry.space_group_name_H-M   'P 1'
#
loop_
_entity.id
_entity.type
_entity.pdbx_description
1 polymer ?
#
loop_
_entity_poly.entity_id
_entity_poly.type
_entity_poly.pdbx_seq_one_letter_code
_entity_poly.pdbx_strand_id
1 'polypeptide(L)' 'YTEDDGWTVRTKDGKPSVHFEHDVCIRKNVADILSDYTPIEAAEKANVNLFSEYVVVV' A
#
# COMPACT_ATOMS: atom_id res chain seq x y z
N TYR A 1 -3.69 -17.98 -1.13
CA TYR A 1 -3.06 -19.30 -0.98
C TYR A 1 -1.92 -19.12 0.02
N THR A 2 -1.84 -19.91 1.09
CA THR A 2 -0.75 -19.82 2.08
C THR A 2 0.19 -21.00 1.86
N GLU A 3 1.49 -20.75 1.78
CA GLU A 3 2.51 -21.77 1.53
C GLU A 3 2.70 -22.71 2.73
N ASP A 4 3.42 -23.81 2.51
CA ASP A 4 3.71 -24.84 3.52
C ASP A 4 4.58 -24.31 4.69
N ASP A 5 5.23 -23.15 4.53
CA ASP A 5 5.94 -22.45 5.61
C ASP A 5 4.98 -21.83 6.65
N GLY A 6 3.68 -21.84 6.39
CA GLY A 6 2.64 -21.31 7.26
C GLY A 6 2.56 -19.79 7.32
N TRP A 7 3.33 -19.07 6.49
CA TRP A 7 3.46 -17.61 6.55
C TRP A 7 3.29 -16.94 5.19
N THR A 8 3.89 -17.48 4.13
CA THR A 8 3.93 -16.82 2.84
C THR A 8 2.56 -16.87 2.16
N VAL A 9 2.00 -15.70 1.84
CA VAL A 9 0.73 -15.58 1.12
C VAL A 9 0.99 -15.30 -0.36
N ARG A 10 0.31 -16.05 -1.24
CA ARG A 10 0.33 -15.89 -2.70
C ARG A 10 -1.04 -15.61 -3.29
N THR A 11 -1.02 -14.90 -4.41
CA THR A 11 -2.16 -14.70 -5.32
C THR A 11 -2.52 -16.02 -6.02
N LYS A 12 -3.68 -16.06 -6.70
CA LYS A 12 -4.13 -17.26 -7.43
C LYS A 12 -3.17 -17.66 -8.56
N ASP A 13 -2.45 -16.70 -9.15
CA ASP A 13 -1.44 -16.93 -10.19
C ASP A 13 -0.03 -17.21 -9.65
N GLY A 14 0.12 -17.44 -8.33
CA GLY A 14 1.38 -17.84 -7.70
C GLY A 14 2.39 -16.69 -7.48
N LYS A 15 2.00 -15.46 -7.74
CA LYS A 15 2.83 -14.28 -7.44
C LYS A 15 2.78 -13.94 -5.94
N PRO A 16 3.80 -13.24 -5.42
CA PRO A 16 3.77 -12.75 -4.05
C PRO A 16 2.52 -11.90 -3.79
N SER A 17 1.83 -12.18 -2.69
CA SER A 17 0.82 -11.26 -2.16
C SER A 17 1.53 -10.18 -1.36
N VAL A 18 1.10 -8.93 -1.50
CA VAL A 18 1.58 -7.81 -0.69
C VAL A 18 0.45 -7.31 0.18
N HIS A 19 0.75 -7.03 1.45
CA HIS A 19 -0.14 -6.36 2.38
C HIS A 19 0.57 -5.05 2.78
N PHE A 20 -0.16 -3.95 2.76
CA PHE A 20 0.35 -2.65 3.19
C PHE A 20 -0.52 -2.14 4.33
N GLU A 21 0.12 -1.62 5.38
CA GLU A 21 -0.54 -1.02 6.54
C GLU A 21 -0.26 0.49 6.51
N HIS A 22 -1.32 1.29 6.67
CA HIS A 22 -1.25 2.74 6.75
C HIS A 22 -1.57 3.19 8.17
N ASP A 23 -0.59 3.81 8.84
CA ASP A 23 -0.71 4.20 10.23
C ASP A 23 -0.91 5.70 10.38
N VAL A 24 -1.95 6.06 11.14
CA VAL A 24 -2.30 7.45 11.44
C VAL A 24 -2.49 7.62 12.94
N CYS A 25 -1.77 8.57 13.53
CA CYS A 25 -1.96 8.96 14.92
C CYS A 25 -2.89 10.18 14.99
N ILE A 26 -4.07 10.01 15.59
CA ILE A 26 -5.03 11.11 15.78
C ILE A 26 -4.75 11.82 17.11
N ARG A 27 -4.51 13.13 17.03
CA ARG A 27 -4.32 14.02 18.17
C ARG A 27 -5.38 15.12 18.15
N LYS A 28 -5.42 15.93 19.21
CA LYS A 28 -6.33 17.09 19.25
C LYS A 28 -6.00 18.06 18.11
N ASN A 29 -6.95 18.24 17.20
CA ASN A 29 -6.89 19.14 16.04
C ASN A 29 -5.83 18.81 14.97
N VAL A 30 -5.11 17.69 15.08
CA VAL A 30 -4.08 17.30 14.12
C VAL A 30 -4.00 15.78 14.00
N ALA A 31 -3.73 15.28 12.81
CA ALA A 31 -3.39 13.88 12.57
C ALA A 31 -1.94 13.81 12.07
N ASP A 32 -1.15 12.92 12.67
CA ASP A 32 0.17 12.59 12.15
C ASP A 32 0.05 11.36 11.25
N ILE A 33 0.52 11.49 10.01
CA ILE A 33 0.70 10.34 9.12
C ILE A 33 2.05 9.70 9.49
N LEU A 34 2.03 8.46 9.94
CA LEU A 34 3.23 7.77 10.44
C LEU A 34 3.91 6.89 9.39
N SER A 35 3.26 6.66 8.27
CA SER A 35 3.78 5.87 7.16
C SER A 35 4.22 6.77 6.00
N ASP A 36 5.39 6.50 5.41
CA ASP A 36 5.84 7.18 4.19
C ASP A 36 5.51 6.35 2.95
N TYR A 37 4.56 6.85 2.15
CA TYR A 37 4.12 6.23 0.90
C TYR A 37 4.78 6.85 -0.34
N THR A 38 5.61 7.88 -0.18
CA THR A 38 6.30 8.58 -1.28
C THR A 38 6.96 7.62 -2.29
N PRO A 39 7.73 6.59 -1.87
CA PRO A 39 8.35 5.69 -2.86
C PRO A 39 7.33 4.80 -3.59
N ILE A 40 6.22 4.42 -2.96
CA ILE A 40 5.17 3.61 -3.57
C ILE A 40 4.43 4.44 -4.62
N GLU A 41 4.00 5.66 -4.26
CA GLU A 41 3.32 6.57 -5.19
C GLU A 41 4.21 6.93 -6.39
N ALA A 42 5.52 7.10 -6.18
CA ALA A 42 6.47 7.31 -7.26
C ALA A 42 6.53 6.11 -8.22
N ALA A 43 6.53 4.89 -7.68
CA ALA A 43 6.50 3.67 -8.49
C ALA A 43 5.16 3.48 -9.23
N GLU A 44 4.03 3.82 -8.59
CA GLU A 44 2.71 3.78 -9.20
C GLU A 44 2.59 4.75 -10.37
N LYS A 45 3.04 6.01 -10.21
CA LYS A 45 3.08 7.02 -11.27
C LYS A 45 3.96 6.63 -12.45
N ALA A 46 5.03 5.87 -12.20
CA ALA A 46 5.93 5.39 -13.25
C ALA A 46 5.39 4.16 -14.01
N ASN A 47 4.33 3.51 -13.53
CA ASN A 47 3.79 2.29 -14.11
C ASN A 47 2.56 2.56 -14.99
N VAL A 48 2.74 2.49 -16.32
CA VAL A 48 1.68 2.74 -17.32
C VAL A 48 0.49 1.77 -17.25
N ASN A 49 0.63 0.65 -16.55
CA ASN A 49 -0.45 -0.32 -16.36
C ASN A 49 -1.35 0.03 -15.17
N LEU A 50 -1.00 1.05 -14.38
CA LEU A 50 -1.74 1.46 -13.19
C LEU A 50 -2.39 2.83 -13.42
N PHE A 51 -3.58 3.01 -12.85
CA PHE A 51 -4.24 4.31 -12.76
C PHE A 51 -3.75 5.02 -11.49
N SER A 52 -3.02 6.12 -11.65
CA SER A 52 -2.32 6.83 -10.56
C SER A 52 -2.73 8.30 -10.41
N GLU A 53 -3.87 8.70 -10.98
CA GLU A 53 -4.48 10.00 -10.68
C GLU A 53 -5.24 9.94 -9.35
N TYR A 54 -4.62 10.45 -8.29
CA TYR A 54 -5.27 10.58 -6.98
C TYR A 54 -6.20 11.80 -6.96
N VAL A 55 -7.44 11.59 -6.54
CA VAL A 55 -8.39 12.69 -6.32
C VAL A 55 -8.01 13.41 -5.03
N VAL A 56 -7.73 14.72 -5.13
CA VAL A 56 -7.69 15.57 -3.94
C VAL A 56 -9.14 15.82 -3.53
N VAL A 57 -9.58 15.16 -2.45
CA VAL A 57 -10.86 15.48 -1.83
C VAL A 57 -10.65 16.73 -0.98
N VAL A 58 -11.12 17.86 -1.48
CA VAL A 58 -11.21 19.14 -0.76
C VAL A 58 -12.35 19.12 0.25
#